data_AF-A0A351XMK3-F1
#
_entry.id   AF-A0A351XMK3-F1
#
_cell.length_a   1.000
_cell.length_b   1.000
_cell.length_c   1.000
_cell.angle_alpha   90.00
_cell.angle_beta   90.00
_cell.angle_gamma   90.00
#
_symmetry.space_group_name_H-M   'P 1'
#
loop_
_entity.id
_entity.type
_entity.pdbx_description
1 polymer ?
#
loop_
_entity_poly.entity_id
_entity_poly.type
_entity_poly.pdbx_seq_one_letter_code
_entity_poly.pdbx_strand_id
1 'polypeptide(L)'
;GSEYRRQMLADYEEITGKDGTKKISRRRKPRYPVITLFLYFGYKKHWDKPRTLYGCLDIPEELKPYVNDYKINLFEIAYLTEKQVSLFKSDFRIVADYFVQ
;
A
#
# COMPACT_ATOMS: atom_id res chain seq x y z
N GLY A 1 7.66 3.16 -0.28
CA GLY A 1 8.92 3.27 -1.04
C GLY A 1 10.12 2.70 -0.30
N SER A 2 10.38 3.16 0.92
CA SER A 2 11.52 2.75 1.76
C SER A 2 11.63 1.25 2.00
N GLU A 3 10.52 0.58 2.34
CA GLU A 3 10.53 -0.86 2.63
C GLU A 3 10.79 -1.74 1.39
N TYR A 4 10.33 -1.32 0.21
CA TYR A 4 10.68 -2.01 -1.03
C TYR A 4 12.18 -1.87 -1.35
N ARG A 5 12.73 -0.67 -1.17
CA ARG A 5 14.18 -0.42 -1.28
C ARG A 5 14.96 -1.27 -0.27
N ARG A 6 14.46 -1.41 0.95
CA ARG A 6 15.03 -2.27 2.00
C ARG A 6 15.06 -3.74 1.58
N GLN A 7 13.97 -4.25 1.01
CA GLN A 7 13.92 -5.61 0.44
C GLN A 7 14.92 -5.79 -0.71
N MET A 8 15.13 -4.76 -1.56
CA MET A 8 16.13 -4.82 -2.63
C MET A 8 17.56 -4.86 -2.09
N LEU A 9 17.85 -4.13 -1.02
CA LEU A 9 19.18 -4.14 -0.38
C LEU A 9 19.45 -5.46 0.35
N ALA A 10 18.40 -6.09 0.90
CA ALA A 10 18.51 -7.38 1.57
C ALA A 10 18.92 -8.54 0.65
N ASP A 11 18.86 -8.36 -0.68
CA ASP A 11 19.36 -9.33 -1.66
C ASP A 11 20.90 -9.45 -1.67
N TYR A 12 21.61 -8.49 -1.07
CA TYR A 12 23.06 -8.48 -1.06
C TYR A 12 23.58 -8.98 0.28
N GLU A 13 24.43 -10.00 0.23
CA GLU A 13 25.05 -10.60 1.40
C GLU A 13 26.56 -10.57 1.23
N GLU A 14 27.26 -10.11 2.27
CA GLU A 14 28.71 -10.11 2.32
C GLU A 14 29.19 -11.50 2.74
N ILE A 15 29.95 -12.16 1.87
CA ILE A 15 30.57 -13.45 2.15
C ILE A 15 32.05 -13.20 2.39
N THR A 16 32.56 -13.65 3.53
CA THR A 16 33.99 -13.61 3.84
C THR A 16 34.61 -14.97 3.50
N GLY A 17 35.57 -14.97 2.57
CA GLY A 17 36.38 -16.12 2.21
C GLY A 17 37.34 -16.53 3.32
N LYS A 18 37.83 -17.77 3.29
CA LYS A 18 38.78 -18.31 4.28
C LYS A 18 40.13 -17.57 4.29
N ASP A 19 40.43 -16.85 3.22
CA ASP A 19 41.59 -15.98 3.03
C ASP A 19 41.37 -14.54 3.54
N GLY A 20 40.21 -14.26 4.15
CA GLY A 20 39.83 -12.92 4.60
C GLY A 20 39.29 -12.01 3.49
N THR A 21 39.18 -12.50 2.24
CA THR A 21 38.60 -11.70 1.16
C THR A 21 37.09 -11.55 1.32
N LYS A 22 36.59 -10.32 1.23
CA LYS A 22 35.16 -10.00 1.28
C LYS A 22 34.60 -9.95 -0.13
N LYS A 23 33.56 -10.73 -0.41
CA LYS A 23 32.84 -10.73 -1.69
C LYS A 23 31.37 -10.47 -1.44
N ILE A 24 30.79 -9.54 -2.20
CA ILE A 24 29.34 -9.30 -2.18
C ILE A 24 28.70 -10.28 -3.15
N SER A 25 27.82 -11.14 -2.64
CA SER A 25 27.01 -12.03 -3.48
C SER A 25 25.56 -11.54 -3.49
N ARG A 26 24.90 -11.69 -4.64
CA ARG A 26 23.48 -11.36 -4.77
C ARG A 26 22.65 -12.63 -4.67
N ARG A 27 21.84 -12.74 -3.63
CA ARG A 27 20.87 -13.81 -3.43
C ARG A 27 19.48 -13.21 -3.27
N ARG A 28 18.61 -13.42 -4.26
CA ARG A 28 17.24 -12.90 -4.25
C ARG A 28 16.45 -13.48 -3.07
N LYS A 29 15.94 -12.61 -2.20
CA LYS A 29 15.03 -13.00 -1.11
C LYS A 29 13.57 -12.95 -1.56
N PRO A 30 12.66 -13.72 -0.92
CA PRO A 30 11.23 -13.62 -1.16
C PRO A 30 10.75 -12.17 -1.03
N ARG A 31 9.89 -11.74 -1.96
CA ARG A 31 9.33 -10.38 -1.97
C ARG A 31 7.93 -10.41 -1.42
N TYR A 32 7.61 -9.39 -0.64
CA TYR A 32 6.28 -9.23 -0.07
C TYR A 32 5.53 -8.12 -0.80
N PRO A 33 4.28 -8.35 -1.23
CA PRO A 33 3.47 -7.30 -1.80
C PRO A 33 3.21 -6.23 -0.74
N VAL A 34 3.31 -4.97 -1.14
CA VAL A 34 2.92 -3.85 -0.29
C VAL A 34 1.55 -3.38 -0.77
N ILE A 35 0.57 -3.44 0.13
CA ILE A 35 -0.74 -2.85 -0.08
C ILE A 35 -0.86 -1.59 0.77
N THR A 36 -1.51 -0.56 0.23
CA THR A 36 -1.88 0.64 0.96
C THR A 36 -3.40 0.75 0.97
N LEU A 37 -3.96 0.87 2.17
CA LEU A 37 -5.38 1.04 2.41
C LEU A 37 -5.60 2.46 2.94
N PHE A 38 -6.60 3.15 2.39
CA PHE A 38 -7.00 4.48 2.84
C PHE A 38 -8.31 4.34 3.61
N LEU A 39 -8.28 4.74 4.88
CA LEU A 39 -9.45 4.67 5.77
C LEU A 39 -10.00 6.09 5.93
N TYR A 40 -11.17 6.35 5.35
CA TYR A 40 -11.83 7.64 5.40
C TYR A 40 -12.96 7.63 6.44
N PHE A 41 -12.89 8.54 7.40
CA PHE A 41 -13.81 8.62 8.55
C PHE A 41 -14.85 9.74 8.43
N GLY A 42 -14.95 10.41 7.28
CA GLY A 42 -15.97 11.43 7.09
C GLY A 42 -17.35 10.79 7.01
N TYR A 43 -18.28 11.30 7.81
CA TYR A 43 -19.64 10.77 7.97
C TYR A 43 -20.73 11.70 7.42
N LYS A 44 -20.42 12.99 7.22
CA LYS A 44 -21.37 13.98 6.68
C LYS A 44 -21.52 13.88 5.16
N LYS A 45 -20.46 13.46 4.47
CA LYS A 45 -20.41 13.35 3.01
C LYS A 45 -19.50 12.20 2.62
N HIS A 46 -19.97 11.44 1.64
CA HIS A 46 -19.16 10.47 0.90
C HIS A 46 -17.91 11.11 0.30
N TRP A 47 -16.90 10.29 0.11
CA TRP A 47 -15.67 10.68 -0.58
C TRP A 47 -15.96 11.10 -2.03
N ASP A 48 -15.60 12.32 -2.38
CA ASP A 48 -15.85 12.94 -3.69
C ASP A 48 -14.58 13.24 -4.49
N LYS A 49 -13.42 12.76 -4.02
CA LYS A 49 -12.14 12.97 -4.70
C LYS A 49 -11.78 11.76 -5.57
N PRO A 50 -10.86 11.93 -6.54
CA PRO A 50 -10.39 10.84 -7.38
C PRO A 50 -9.95 9.60 -6.60
N ARG A 51 -10.20 8.43 -7.18
CA ARG A 51 -9.80 7.11 -6.64
C ARG A 51 -8.67 6.45 -7.45
N THR A 52 -8.15 7.15 -8.43
CA THR A 52 -7.03 6.68 -9.26
C THR A 52 -6.05 7.83 -9.48
N LEU A 53 -4.80 7.51 -9.81
CA LEU A 53 -3.76 8.53 -10.01
C LEU A 53 -4.12 9.46 -11.17
N TYR A 54 -4.73 8.94 -12.24
CA TYR A 54 -5.16 9.74 -13.37
C TYR A 54 -6.13 10.85 -12.98
N GLY A 55 -7.07 10.59 -12.09
CA GLY A 55 -7.97 11.66 -11.65
C GLY A 55 -7.29 12.71 -10.76
N CYS A 56 -6.13 12.39 -10.18
CA CYS A 56 -5.35 13.31 -9.35
C CYS A 56 -4.38 14.19 -10.14
N LEU A 57 -4.09 13.86 -11.40
CA LEU A 57 -3.06 14.51 -12.21
C LEU A 57 -3.66 15.05 -13.50
N ASP A 58 -3.18 16.20 -13.95
CA ASP A 58 -3.46 16.69 -15.29
C ASP A 58 -2.42 16.08 -16.26
N ILE A 59 -2.81 15.01 -16.96
CA ILE A 59 -1.92 14.22 -17.83
C ILE A 59 -2.36 14.40 -19.29
N PRO A 60 -1.49 14.91 -20.18
CA PRO A 60 -1.73 14.91 -21.62
C PRO A 60 -2.04 13.51 -22.17
N GLU A 61 -2.99 13.38 -23.10
CA GLU A 61 -3.43 12.07 -23.64
C GLU A 61 -2.27 11.25 -24.22
N GLU A 62 -1.35 11.92 -24.92
CA GLU A 62 -0.14 11.32 -25.49
C GLU A 62 0.80 10.72 -24.43
N LEU A 63 0.74 11.20 -23.18
CA LEU A 63 1.56 10.71 -22.08
C LEU A 63 0.87 9.63 -21.24
N LYS A 64 -0.46 9.48 -21.33
CA LYS A 64 -1.19 8.47 -20.53
C LYS A 64 -0.66 7.05 -20.69
N PRO A 65 -0.27 6.54 -21.89
CA PRO A 65 0.26 5.17 -22.02
C PRO A 65 1.55 4.91 -21.22
N TYR A 66 2.25 5.97 -20.80
CA TYR A 66 3.52 5.89 -20.08
C TYR A 66 3.39 6.13 -18.57
N VAL A 67 2.21 6.52 -18.10
CA VAL A 67 1.93 6.76 -16.68
C VAL A 67 1.14 5.58 -16.13
N ASN A 68 1.57 5.03 -14.99
CA ASN A 68 0.80 3.98 -14.32
C ASN A 68 -0.42 4.59 -13.62
N ASP A 69 -1.62 4.11 -13.92
CA ASP A 69 -2.81 4.50 -13.15
C ASP A 69 -2.92 3.66 -11.86
N TYR A 70 -2.47 4.21 -10.74
CA TYR A 70 -2.56 3.53 -9.45
C TYR A 70 -3.95 3.66 -8.84
N LYS A 71 -4.59 2.54 -8.55
CA LYS A 71 -5.84 2.50 -7.78
C LYS A 71 -5.60 2.84 -6.31
N ILE A 72 -6.45 3.71 -5.77
CA ILE A 72 -6.54 4.00 -4.34
C ILE A 72 -7.53 3.02 -3.70
N ASN A 73 -7.07 2.18 -2.76
CA ASN A 73 -7.92 1.26 -2.01
C ASN A 73 -8.59 2.00 -0.84
N LEU A 74 -9.59 2.81 -1.16
CA LEU A 74 -10.34 3.63 -0.20
C LEU A 74 -11.50 2.85 0.42
N PHE A 75 -11.59 2.91 1.75
CA PHE A 75 -12.69 2.42 2.55
C PHE A 75 -13.30 3.59 3.33
N GLU A 76 -14.57 3.86 3.09
CA GLU A 76 -15.32 4.89 3.80
C GLU A 76 -15.98 4.25 5.02
N ILE A 77 -15.34 4.40 6.18
CA ILE A 77 -15.64 3.64 7.39
C ILE A 77 -17.07 3.88 7.87
N ALA A 78 -17.55 5.13 7.81
CA ALA A 78 -18.90 5.51 8.20
C ALA A 78 -20.01 4.93 7.31
N TYR A 79 -19.66 4.36 6.16
CA TYR A 79 -20.61 3.81 5.19
C TYR A 79 -20.40 2.31 4.95
N LEU A 80 -19.62 1.65 5.81
CA LEU A 80 -19.46 0.21 5.76
C LEU A 80 -20.75 -0.48 6.23
N THR A 81 -21.10 -1.57 5.57
CA THR A 81 -22.17 -2.46 6.06
C THR A 81 -21.71 -3.21 7.31
N GLU A 82 -22.65 -3.61 8.18
CA GLU A 82 -22.35 -4.45 9.35
C GLU A 82 -21.56 -5.72 8.98
N LYS A 83 -21.90 -6.34 7.85
CA LYS A 83 -21.18 -7.49 7.31
C LYS A 83 -19.71 -7.15 7.03
N GLN A 84 -19.43 -5.99 6.45
CA GLN A 84 -18.05 -5.55 6.19
C GLN A 84 -17.31 -5.22 7.49
N VAL A 85 -17.97 -4.59 8.46
CA VAL A 85 -17.35 -4.30 9.76
C VAL A 85 -17.00 -5.59 10.51
N SER A 86 -17.85 -6.62 10.43
CA SER A 86 -17.61 -7.92 11.06
C SER A 86 -16.37 -8.66 10.52
N LEU A 87 -15.82 -8.26 9.36
CA LEU A 87 -14.60 -8.84 8.80
C LEU A 87 -13.34 -8.38 9.56
N PHE A 88 -13.40 -7.25 10.28
CA PHE A 88 -12.30 -6.79 11.10
C PHE A 88 -12.19 -7.64 12.37
N LYS A 89 -11.03 -8.29 12.54
CA LYS A 89 -10.76 -9.18 13.69
C LYS A 89 -9.97 -8.52 14.82
N SER A 90 -9.40 -7.34 14.58
CA SER A 90 -8.64 -6.58 15.56
C SER A 90 -9.50 -5.51 16.23
N ASP A 91 -8.92 -4.83 17.23
CA ASP A 91 -9.55 -3.70 17.94
C ASP A 91 -10.01 -2.57 17.02
N PHE A 92 -9.51 -2.52 15.78
CA PHE A 92 -10.02 -1.61 14.76
C PHE A 92 -11.53 -1.76 14.52
N ARG A 93 -12.09 -2.96 14.73
CA ARG A 93 -13.53 -3.19 14.65
C ARG A 93 -14.33 -2.26 15.57
N ILE A 94 -13.86 -2.03 16.79
CA ILE A 94 -14.52 -1.17 17.77
C ILE A 94 -14.61 0.27 17.24
N VAL A 95 -13.53 0.74 16.60
CA VAL A 95 -13.51 2.05 15.96
C VAL A 95 -14.47 2.09 14.78
N ALA A 96 -14.48 1.06 13.92
CA ALA A 96 -15.38 1.01 12.77
C ALA A 96 -16.86 0.97 13.19
N ASP A 97 -17.21 0.19 14.22
CA ASP A 97 -18.57 0.09 14.78
C ASP A 97 -19.10 1.46 15.26
N TYR A 98 -18.24 2.32 15.82
CA TYR A 98 -18.62 3.67 16.27
C TYR A 98 -19.10 4.58 15.12
N PHE A 99 -18.52 4.43 13.91
CA PHE A 99 -18.84 5.31 12.78
C PHE A 99 -20.02 4.85 11.94
N VAL A 100 -20.49 3.61 12.11
CA VAL A 100 -21.59 3.01 11.31
C VAL A 100 -22.97 3.23 11.95
N GLN A 101 -23.05 4.03 13.02
CA GLN A 101 -24.30 4.37 13.75
C GLN A 101 -25.25 5.28 12.96
#